data_AF-A0A961FP53-F1
#
_entry.id   AF-A0A961FP53-F1
#
_cell.length_a   1.000
_cell.length_b   1.000
_cell.length_c   1.000
_cell.angle_alpha   90.00
_cell.angle_beta   90.00
_cell.angle_gamma   90.00
#
_symmetry.space_group_name_H-M   'P 1'
#
loop_
_entity.id
_entity.type
_entity.pdbx_description
1 polymer ?
#
loop_
_entity_poly.entity_id
_entity_poly.type
_entity_poly.pdbx_seq_one_letter_code
_entity_poly.pdbx_strand_id
1 'polypeptide(L)'
;PVLLGITKASLETESFISAASFQDTTRVLTEAATLAKSDLLRGFKENVIMGHLIPAGSGAVVNRNFSVEELEKPIFSTRTPVVEEVAVEG
;
A
#
# COMPACT_ATOMS: atom_id res chain seq x y z
N PRO A 1 -18.96 21.44 -10.54
CA PRO A 1 -18.81 20.58 -9.35
C PRO A 1 -19.82 19.43 -9.46
N VAL A 2 -19.41 18.20 -9.16
CA VAL A 2 -20.33 17.04 -9.15
C VAL A 2 -20.73 16.76 -7.71
N LEU A 3 -22.02 16.61 -7.44
CA LEU A 3 -22.52 16.22 -6.12
C LEU A 3 -22.62 14.70 -6.04
N LEU A 4 -21.95 14.10 -5.06
CA LEU A 4 -21.95 12.67 -4.83
C LEU A 4 -22.52 12.38 -3.44
N GLY A 5 -23.28 11.29 -3.32
CA GLY A 5 -23.71 10.77 -2.02
C GLY A 5 -22.52 10.19 -1.22
N ILE A 6 -22.68 10.05 0.09
CA ILE A 6 -21.59 9.62 0.99
C ILE A 6 -20.95 8.30 0.58
N THR A 7 -21.75 7.33 0.13
CA THR A 7 -21.27 6.01 -0.30
C THR A 7 -20.41 6.13 -1.54
N LYS A 8 -20.87 6.88 -2.55
CA LYS A 8 -20.14 7.06 -3.80
C LYS A 8 -18.86 7.88 -3.59
N ALA A 9 -18.93 8.95 -2.81
CA ALA A 9 -17.76 9.74 -2.44
C ALA A 9 -16.72 8.90 -1.66
N SER A 10 -17.16 7.95 -0.83
CA SER A 10 -16.26 7.07 -0.06
C SER A 10 -15.64 5.94 -0.88
N LEU A 11 -16.22 5.59 -2.03
CA LEU A 11 -15.65 4.59 -2.95
C LEU A 11 -14.73 5.24 -3.99
N GLU A 12 -14.94 6.52 -4.31
CA GLU A 12 -14.11 7.28 -5.28
C GLU A 12 -12.85 7.92 -4.65
N THR A 13 -12.44 7.51 -3.45
CA THR A 13 -11.18 7.99 -2.85
C THR A 13 -9.97 7.52 -3.66
N GLU A 14 -8.92 8.36 -3.72
CA GLU A 14 -7.68 8.00 -4.41
C GLU A 14 -6.97 6.80 -3.77
N SER A 15 -7.03 6.67 -2.44
CA SER A 15 -6.47 5.55 -1.71
C SER A 15 -7.33 4.30 -1.90
N PHE A 16 -6.78 3.29 -2.59
CA PHE A 16 -7.49 2.03 -2.80
C PHE A 16 -7.57 1.22 -1.50
N ILE A 17 -6.60 1.38 -0.59
CA ILE A 17 -6.63 0.77 0.74
C ILE A 17 -7.83 1.31 1.53
N SER A 18 -8.00 2.64 1.52
CA SER A 18 -9.13 3.31 2.18
C SER A 18 -10.47 3.00 1.53
N ALA A 19 -10.52 2.90 0.20
CA ALA A 19 -11.74 2.54 -0.52
C ALA A 19 -12.14 1.08 -0.26
N ALA A 20 -11.19 0.14 -0.33
CA ALA A 20 -11.43 -1.29 -0.12
C ALA A 20 -11.86 -1.63 1.32
N SER A 21 -11.45 -0.83 2.30
CA SER A 21 -11.84 -0.99 3.70
C SER A 21 -13.26 -0.48 4.01
N PHE A 22 -13.89 0.23 3.07
CA PHE A 22 -15.25 0.73 3.24
C PHE A 22 -16.26 -0.34 2.80
N GLN A 23 -16.28 -0.65 1.50
CA GLN A 23 -17.17 -1.64 0.86
C GLN A 23 -16.51 -2.17 -0.44
N ASP A 24 -17.17 -3.12 -1.13
CA ASP A 24 -16.74 -3.65 -2.44
C ASP A 24 -15.30 -4.18 -2.52
N THR A 25 -14.77 -4.72 -1.41
CA THR A 25 -13.34 -5.03 -1.23
C THR A 25 -12.73 -5.82 -2.38
N THR A 26 -13.37 -6.91 -2.82
CA THR A 26 -12.86 -7.74 -3.94
C THR A 26 -12.76 -6.96 -5.24
N ARG A 27 -13.77 -6.14 -5.55
CA ARG A 27 -13.78 -5.32 -6.77
C ARG A 27 -12.69 -4.27 -6.74
N VAL A 28 -12.59 -3.51 -5.63
CA VAL A 28 -11.59 -2.44 -5.47
C VAL A 28 -10.16 -2.97 -5.53
N LEU A 29 -9.87 -4.09 -4.86
CA LEU A 29 -8.53 -4.69 -4.89
C LEU A 29 -8.18 -5.26 -6.26
N THR A 30 -9.16 -5.85 -6.96
CA THR A 30 -8.94 -6.37 -8.32
C THR A 30 -8.60 -5.23 -9.30
N GLU A 31 -9.38 -4.15 -9.28
CA GLU A 31 -9.14 -2.98 -10.12
C GLU A 31 -7.78 -2.31 -9.82
N ALA A 32 -7.40 -2.20 -8.54
CA ALA A 32 -6.11 -1.65 -8.15
C ALA A 32 -4.95 -2.54 -8.63
N ALA A 33 -5.08 -3.87 -8.52
CA ALA A 33 -4.06 -4.82 -8.94
C ALA A 33 -3.88 -4.84 -10.47
N THR A 34 -4.97 -4.80 -11.25
CA THR A 34 -4.88 -4.78 -12.72
C THR A 34 -4.28 -3.48 -13.25
N LEU A 35 -4.44 -2.37 -12.53
CA LEU A 35 -3.85 -1.08 -12.88
C LEU A 35 -2.47 -0.84 -12.26
N ALA A 36 -1.91 -1.81 -11.52
CA ALA A 36 -0.66 -1.69 -10.76
C ALA A 36 -0.63 -0.42 -9.88
N LYS A 37 -1.76 -0.09 -9.25
CA LYS A 37 -1.93 1.13 -8.45
C LYS A 37 -1.12 1.04 -7.17
N SER A 38 -0.44 2.13 -6.82
CA SER A 38 0.29 2.28 -5.56
C SER A 38 -0.40 3.31 -4.66
N ASP A 39 -0.50 3.02 -3.37
CA ASP A 39 -1.09 3.95 -2.40
C ASP A 39 0.00 4.78 -1.70
N LEU A 40 -0.25 6.07 -1.54
CA LEU A 40 0.76 7.02 -1.04
C LEU A 40 0.64 7.30 0.47
N LEU A 41 -0.29 6.67 1.19
CA LEU A 41 -0.39 6.76 2.65
C LEU A 41 -0.50 8.22 3.14
N ARG A 42 -1.27 9.07 2.45
CA ARG A 42 -1.44 10.49 2.80
C ARG A 42 -2.65 10.75 3.69
N GLY A 43 -3.62 9.84 3.69
CA GLY A 43 -4.91 9.93 4.34
C GLY A 43 -4.94 9.23 5.70
N PHE A 44 -6.02 9.48 6.44
CA PHE A 44 -6.18 8.96 7.79
C PHE A 44 -6.37 7.44 7.82
N LYS A 45 -7.32 6.90 7.03
CA LYS A 45 -7.72 5.49 7.11
C LYS A 45 -6.59 4.54 6.73
N GLU A 46 -5.93 4.80 5.62
CA GLU A 46 -4.80 3.99 5.16
C GLU A 46 -3.65 3.94 6.17
N ASN A 47 -3.28 5.06 6.81
CA ASN A 47 -2.25 5.05 7.86
C ASN A 47 -2.68 4.24 9.09
N VAL A 48 -3.95 4.33 9.49
CA VAL A 48 -4.49 3.49 10.59
C VAL A 48 -4.39 2.00 10.23
N ILE A 49 -4.76 1.62 9.01
CA ILE A 49 -4.75 0.23 8.55
C ILE A 49 -3.31 -0.32 8.50
N MET A 50 -2.36 0.49 8.06
CA MET A 50 -0.93 0.11 7.99
C MET A 50 -0.22 0.16 9.35
N GLY A 51 -0.86 0.71 10.40
CA GLY A 51 -0.22 0.89 11.71
C GLY A 51 0.78 2.05 11.77
N HIS A 52 0.73 2.97 10.80
CA HIS A 52 1.54 4.17 10.77
C HIS A 52 0.95 5.28 11.64
N LEU A 53 1.77 6.28 11.95
CA LEU A 53 1.29 7.48 12.62
C LEU A 53 0.31 8.23 11.72
N ILE A 54 -0.90 8.51 12.23
CA ILE A 54 -1.94 9.20 11.46
C ILE A 54 -1.53 10.64 11.10
N PRO A 55 -1.93 11.18 9.93
CA PRO A 55 -1.62 12.54 9.49
C PRO A 55 -2.51 13.60 10.19
N ALA A 56 -2.69 13.48 11.51
CA ALA A 56 -3.49 14.39 12.31
C ALA A 56 -2.91 14.52 13.72
N GLY A 57 -3.25 15.61 14.43
CA GLY A 57 -2.77 15.87 15.79
C GLY A 57 -1.24 15.90 15.87
N SER A 58 -0.66 15.18 16.84
CA SER A 58 0.79 15.01 16.98
C SER A 58 1.45 14.43 15.73
N GLY A 59 0.75 13.54 15.02
CA GLY A 59 1.25 12.95 13.78
C GLY A 59 1.39 13.92 12.62
N ALA A 60 0.60 15.00 12.57
CA ALA A 60 0.75 16.04 11.55
C ALA A 60 2.03 16.87 11.70
N VAL A 61 2.61 16.93 12.90
CA VAL A 61 3.88 17.62 13.16
C VAL A 61 5.05 16.76 12.67
N VAL A 62 4.98 15.44 12.89
CA VAL A 62 6.02 14.49 12.48
C VAL A 62 5.99 14.24 10.97
N ASN A 63 4.80 14.23 10.34
CA ASN A 63 4.68 13.99 8.89
C ASN A 63 5.32 15.07 8.00
N ARG A 64 5.64 16.25 8.56
CA ARG A 64 6.43 17.27 7.84
C ARG A 64 7.93 16.96 7.77
N ASN A 65 8.39 15.99 8.57
CA ASN A 65 9.80 15.60 8.72
C ASN A 65 10.04 14.09 8.48
N PHE A 66 9.03 13.34 8.00
CA PHE A 66 9.17 11.90 7.78
C PHE A 66 9.99 11.62 6.52
N SER A 67 11.27 11.32 6.69
CA SER A 67 12.03 10.49 5.74
C SER A 67 11.74 9.04 6.05
N VAL A 68 11.28 8.27 5.05
CA VAL A 68 11.16 6.82 5.18
C VAL A 68 12.57 6.25 5.27
N GLU A 69 13.05 5.98 6.49
CA GLU A 69 14.16 5.05 6.66
C GLU A 69 13.61 3.65 6.39
N GLU A 70 14.13 3.01 5.35
CA GLU A 70 13.82 1.63 5.00
C GLU A 70 14.36 0.72 6.13
N LEU A 71 13.53 0.48 7.14
CA LEU A 71 13.83 -0.45 8.22
C LEU A 71 13.78 -1.88 7.66
N GLU A 72 14.98 -2.37 7.35
CA GLU A 72 15.36 -3.73 7.00
C GLU A 72 14.60 -4.35 5.83
N LYS A 73 15.38 -4.72 4.80
CA LYS A 73 14.92 -5.40 3.59
C LYS A 73 14.01 -6.57 3.96
N PRO A 74 12.83 -6.72 3.33
CA PRO A 74 11.95 -7.83 3.62
C PRO A 74 12.71 -9.15 3.44
N ILE A 75 12.64 -10.02 4.43
CA ILE A 75 13.35 -11.32 4.51
C ILE A 75 12.99 -12.26 3.33
N PHE A 76 12.00 -11.88 2.50
CA PHE A 76 11.54 -12.65 1.38
C PHE A 76 12.15 -12.19 0.04
N SER A 77 13.46 -12.34 -0.15
CA SER A 77 14.04 -12.46 -1.49
C SER A 77 15.42 -13.10 -1.45
N THR A 78 15.45 -14.42 -1.59
CA THR A 78 16.35 -15.16 -2.50
C THR A 78 16.07 -16.65 -2.35
N ARG A 79 15.08 -17.17 -3.09
CA ARG A 79 15.25 -18.51 -3.66
C ARG A 79 15.88 -18.32 -5.02
N THR A 80 17.20 -18.13 -5.04
CA THR A 80 17.96 -18.39 -6.25
C THR A 80 17.82 -19.89 -6.53
N PRO A 81 17.34 -20.32 -7.71
CA PRO A 81 17.40 -21.73 -8.04
C PRO A 81 18.88 -22.12 -8.13
N VAL A 82 19.30 -23.05 -7.29
CA VAL A 82 20.63 -23.68 -7.41
C VAL A 82 20.57 -24.50 -8.69
N VAL A 83 21.09 -23.95 -9.78
CA VAL A 83 21.50 -24.77 -10.92
C VAL A 83 22.80 -25.44 -10.52
N GLU A 84 22.73 -26.72 -10.14
CA GLU A 84 23.90 -27.58 -10.03
C GLU A 84 24.52 -27.69 -11.42
N GLU A 85 25.64 -27.00 -11.62
CA GLU A 85 26.52 -27.23 -12.75
C GLU A 85 27.21 -28.58 -12.50
N VAL A 86 26.69 -29.64 -13.12
CA VAL A 86 27.37 -30.93 -13.18
C VAL A 86 28.65 -30.73 -13.97
N ALA A 87 29.78 -30.64 -13.27
CA ALA A 87 31.10 -30.76 -13.87
C ALA A 87 31.24 -32.19 -14.42
N VAL A 88 30.95 -32.35 -15.71
CA VAL A 88 31.46 -33.46 -16.51
C VAL A 88 32.77 -32.97 -17.11
N GLU A 89 33.90 -33.50 -16.63
CA GLU A 89 35.04 -33.98 -17.42
C GLU A 89 36.30 -34.13 -16.54
N GLY A 90 36.92 -35.33 -16.59
CA GLY A 90 38.22 -35.64 -16.01
C GLY A 90 38.31 -37.05 -15.44
#